data_AF-C6FX37-F1
#
_entry.id   AF-C6FX37-F1
#
_cell.length_a   1.000
_cell.length_b   1.000
_cell.length_c   1.000
_cell.angle_alpha   90.00
_cell.angle_beta   90.00
_cell.angle_gamma   90.00
#
_symmetry.space_group_name_H-M   'P 1'
#
loop_
_entity.id
_entity.type
_entity.pdbx_description
1 polymer ?
#
loop_
_entity_poly.entity_id
_entity_poly.type
_entity_poly.pdbx_seq_one_letter_code
_entity_poly.pdbx_strand_id
1 'polypeptide(L)'
;MATTSLDLAKVRNIGIMAHIDAGKTTTTERILFYTGVSYKIGEVHDGAATMDWMEQEQERGITITSAATTCHWSLDDVDHTINIIDTPGHVDFTVEVERSLRVLDGAVTVFDGVAGVEPQSETVWRQADRYGVPRICFVNKLDRTGAEFHRCVDMISDRLGAQPIVMQLPIGAEADFKGVVDLVRMKALVWSAEATKGEMYDVVDIPATHTEAAEEWRGKLLEAVAENDEEIMELYLEGEEPSEEQLYAAIRRITIASGKGQGTTVTPVFCGTAFKNKGVQPLLDAVVRYLPSPVDIEAIEGHAVDNAEEVIKRKPSDEEPLAALA
;
A
#
# COMPACT_ATOMS: atom_id res chain seq x y z
N MET A 1 -24.63 -17.92 -21.10
CA MET A 1 -23.24 -17.45 -21.12
C MET A 1 -23.14 -16.44 -20.02
N ALA A 2 -22.51 -16.79 -18.90
CA ALA A 2 -22.29 -15.82 -17.83
C ALA A 2 -21.39 -14.72 -18.41
N THR A 3 -21.86 -13.49 -18.40
CA THR A 3 -21.05 -12.30 -18.63
C THR A 3 -20.10 -12.15 -17.45
N THR A 4 -19.03 -12.95 -17.45
CA THR A 4 -17.89 -12.89 -16.51
C THR A 4 -16.80 -12.00 -17.07
N SER A 5 -17.15 -10.82 -17.60
CA SER A 5 -16.14 -9.77 -17.83
C SER A 5 -15.93 -9.09 -16.48
N LEU A 6 -14.80 -9.37 -15.84
CA LEU A 6 -14.40 -8.69 -14.62
C LEU A 6 -14.14 -7.23 -14.98
N ASP A 7 -14.78 -6.29 -14.28
CA ASP A 7 -14.59 -4.86 -14.54
C ASP A 7 -13.16 -4.49 -14.11
N LEU A 8 -12.28 -4.29 -15.10
CA LEU A 8 -10.86 -4.02 -14.85
C LEU A 8 -10.65 -2.78 -13.98
N ALA A 9 -11.55 -1.79 -14.00
CA ALA A 9 -11.46 -0.63 -13.12
C ALA A 9 -11.57 -0.99 -11.62
N LYS A 10 -12.15 -2.15 -11.30
CA LYS A 10 -12.34 -2.67 -9.94
C LYS A 10 -11.28 -3.69 -9.53
N VAL A 11 -10.27 -3.93 -10.37
CA VAL A 11 -9.14 -4.82 -10.09
C VAL A 11 -7.99 -4.02 -9.50
N ARG A 12 -7.27 -4.60 -8.53
CA ARG A 12 -6.00 -4.09 -8.01
C ARG A 12 -4.98 -5.22 -8.02
N ASN A 13 -3.97 -5.15 -8.89
CA ASN A 13 -2.83 -6.07 -8.85
C ASN A 13 -1.72 -5.43 -8.04
N ILE A 14 -1.51 -5.91 -6.81
CA ILE A 14 -0.61 -5.28 -5.84
C ILE A 14 0.50 -6.22 -5.36
N GLY A 15 1.68 -5.67 -5.16
CA GLY A 15 2.77 -6.34 -4.44
C GLY A 15 2.91 -5.81 -3.03
N ILE A 16 3.31 -6.67 -2.08
CA ILE A 16 3.79 -6.20 -0.79
C ILE A 16 5.32 -6.25 -0.79
N MET A 17 5.93 -5.09 -0.60
CA MET A 17 7.37 -4.87 -0.67
C MET A 17 7.87 -4.44 0.70
N ALA A 18 8.97 -5.01 1.19
CA ALA A 18 9.52 -4.60 2.48
C ALA A 18 10.97 -5.04 2.65
N HIS A 19 11.65 -4.49 3.65
CA HIS A 19 12.83 -5.13 4.21
C HIS A 19 12.46 -6.44 4.94
N ILE A 20 13.47 -7.28 5.17
CA ILE A 20 13.37 -8.46 6.03
C ILE A 20 12.84 -8.03 7.40
N ASP A 21 11.98 -8.86 7.98
CA ASP A 21 11.35 -8.63 9.27
C ASP A 21 10.46 -7.40 9.41
N ALA A 22 10.32 -6.50 8.43
CA ALA A 22 9.41 -5.34 8.53
C ALA A 22 7.91 -5.71 8.67
N GLY A 23 7.58 -6.99 8.51
CA GLY A 23 6.25 -7.55 8.74
C GLY A 23 5.41 -7.65 7.48
N LYS A 24 6.05 -7.81 6.31
CA LYS A 24 5.42 -8.05 5.01
C LYS A 24 4.46 -9.24 5.06
N THR A 25 4.95 -10.45 5.36
CA THR A 25 4.12 -11.67 5.46
C THR A 25 3.01 -11.52 6.48
N THR A 26 3.29 -10.94 7.66
CA THR A 26 2.27 -10.66 8.67
C THR A 26 1.18 -9.73 8.12
N THR A 27 1.55 -8.71 7.35
CA THR A 27 0.58 -7.81 6.71
C THR A 27 -0.24 -8.55 5.66
N THR A 28 0.39 -9.38 4.81
CA THR A 28 -0.29 -10.23 3.83
C THR A 28 -1.33 -11.13 4.51
N GLU A 29 -0.95 -11.88 5.53
CA GLU A 29 -1.85 -12.80 6.25
C GLU A 29 -3.03 -12.07 6.90
N ARG A 30 -2.82 -10.82 7.37
CA ARG A 30 -3.92 -10.01 7.93
C ARG A 30 -4.87 -9.53 6.86
N ILE A 31 -4.36 -9.15 5.69
CA ILE A 31 -5.20 -8.83 4.54
C ILE A 31 -6.07 -10.04 4.15
N LEU A 32 -5.47 -11.23 4.05
CA LEU A 32 -6.19 -12.46 3.72
C LEU A 32 -7.25 -12.83 4.77
N PHE A 33 -6.97 -12.55 6.05
CA PHE A 33 -7.92 -12.75 7.12
C PHE A 33 -9.11 -11.77 7.04
N TYR A 34 -8.85 -10.48 6.87
CA TYR A 34 -9.92 -9.46 6.81
C TYR A 34 -10.79 -9.56 5.56
N THR A 35 -10.21 -10.05 4.46
CA THR A 35 -10.94 -10.32 3.21
C THR A 35 -11.67 -11.67 3.21
N GLY A 36 -11.59 -12.44 4.30
CA GLY A 36 -12.29 -13.71 4.48
C GLY A 36 -11.69 -14.90 3.71
N VAL A 37 -10.53 -14.74 3.06
CA VAL A 37 -9.83 -15.83 2.36
C VAL A 37 -9.24 -16.83 3.37
N SER A 38 -8.67 -16.32 4.46
CA SER A 38 -8.20 -17.15 5.57
C SER A 38 -9.10 -17.02 6.79
N TYR A 39 -9.59 -18.14 7.30
CA TYR A 39 -10.41 -18.19 8.52
C TYR A 39 -9.57 -18.29 9.80
N LYS A 40 -8.23 -18.35 9.68
CA LYS A 40 -7.30 -18.42 10.80
C LYS A 40 -6.29 -17.30 10.71
N ILE A 41 -6.16 -16.56 11.79
CA ILE A 41 -4.97 -15.73 12.04
C ILE A 41 -3.81 -16.68 12.35
N GLY A 42 -3.11 -17.14 11.32
CA GLY A 42 -1.81 -17.82 11.48
C GLY A 42 -0.80 -16.85 12.09
N GLU A 43 0.03 -17.34 12.99
CA GLU A 43 1.26 -16.65 13.42
C GLU A 43 2.41 -17.21 12.57
N VAL A 44 3.13 -16.32 11.88
CA VAL A 44 4.26 -16.69 11.01
C VAL A 44 5.34 -17.43 11.82
N HIS A 45 5.50 -17.09 13.10
CA HIS A 45 6.45 -17.72 14.02
C HIS A 45 6.11 -19.17 14.41
N ASP A 46 4.85 -19.60 14.23
CA ASP A 46 4.40 -20.97 14.53
C ASP A 46 4.44 -21.88 13.28
N GLY A 47 5.02 -21.42 12.16
CA GLY A 47 5.06 -22.16 10.89
C GLY A 47 3.70 -22.27 10.20
N ALA A 48 2.73 -21.46 10.59
CA ALA A 48 1.34 -21.52 10.12
C ALA A 48 1.00 -20.42 9.08
N ALA A 49 2.00 -19.75 8.49
CA ALA A 49 1.76 -18.77 7.44
C ALA A 49 1.24 -19.48 6.18
N THR A 50 0.14 -18.98 5.64
CA THR A 50 -0.54 -19.56 4.46
C THR A 50 0.28 -19.36 3.19
N MET A 51 1.01 -18.24 3.12
CA MET A 51 1.79 -17.84 1.94
C MET A 51 3.20 -18.45 1.89
N ASP A 52 3.82 -18.74 3.03
CA ASP A 52 5.12 -19.40 3.13
C ASP A 52 4.90 -20.93 3.13
N TRP A 53 4.67 -21.52 1.95
CA TRP A 53 4.29 -22.93 1.81
C TRP A 53 5.48 -23.89 1.79
N MET A 54 6.69 -23.40 1.49
CA MET A 54 7.88 -24.24 1.49
C MET A 54 8.38 -24.47 2.92
N GLU A 55 8.79 -25.71 3.23
CA GLU A 55 9.35 -26.08 4.54
C GLU A 55 10.53 -25.17 4.94
N GLN A 56 11.34 -24.76 3.96
CA GLN A 56 12.47 -23.84 4.15
C GLN A 56 12.06 -22.40 4.46
N GLU A 57 10.92 -21.93 3.93
CA GLU A 57 10.35 -20.62 4.24
C GLU A 57 9.85 -20.61 5.69
N GLN A 58 9.13 -21.67 6.09
CA GLN A 58 8.61 -21.86 7.45
C GLN A 58 9.74 -22.01 8.48
N GLU A 59 10.77 -22.80 8.18
CA GLU A 59 11.93 -23.00 9.07
C GLU A 59 12.74 -21.72 9.31
N ARG A 60 12.81 -20.84 8.30
CA ARG A 60 13.66 -19.64 8.33
C ARG A 60 12.88 -18.36 8.60
N GLY A 61 11.55 -18.39 8.54
CA GLY A 61 10.69 -17.21 8.70
C GLY A 61 10.85 -16.16 7.60
N ILE A 62 11.22 -16.58 6.38
CA ILE A 62 11.42 -15.69 5.23
C ILE A 62 10.61 -16.18 4.03
N THR A 63 10.11 -15.26 3.21
CA THR A 63 9.51 -15.58 1.91
C THR A 63 10.60 -15.73 0.85
N ILE A 64 10.61 -16.87 0.17
CA ILE A 64 11.59 -17.23 -0.86
C ILE A 64 10.94 -17.14 -2.26
N THR A 65 9.70 -17.60 -2.41
CA THR A 65 8.97 -17.62 -3.68
C THR A 65 7.76 -16.69 -3.67
N SER A 66 7.47 -16.06 -4.81
CA SER A 66 6.26 -15.24 -4.89
C SER A 66 5.01 -16.12 -4.92
N ALA A 67 4.07 -15.84 -4.03
CA ALA A 67 2.75 -16.45 -4.05
C ALA A 67 1.71 -15.41 -4.48
N ALA A 68 0.84 -15.80 -5.41
CA ALA A 68 -0.25 -14.97 -5.89
C ALA A 68 -1.57 -15.45 -5.26
N THR A 69 -2.29 -14.54 -4.60
CA THR A 69 -3.58 -14.84 -3.97
C THR A 69 -4.59 -13.75 -4.32
N THR A 70 -5.79 -14.16 -4.72
CA THR A 70 -6.91 -13.25 -4.98
C THR A 70 -7.81 -13.14 -3.75
N CYS A 71 -8.21 -11.92 -3.41
CA CYS A 71 -9.17 -11.63 -2.36
C CYS A 71 -10.15 -10.51 -2.78
N HIS A 72 -11.23 -10.34 -2.00
CA HIS A 72 -12.28 -9.37 -2.28
C HIS A 72 -12.38 -8.36 -1.14
N TRP A 73 -12.48 -7.08 -1.49
CA TRP A 73 -12.67 -6.00 -0.52
C TRP A 73 -13.76 -5.04 -1.02
N SER A 74 -14.82 -4.92 -0.23
CA SER A 74 -15.93 -4.02 -0.52
C SER A 74 -15.73 -2.68 0.18
N LEU A 75 -15.88 -1.58 -0.57
CA LEU A 75 -15.74 -0.22 -0.09
C LEU A 75 -16.80 0.66 -0.75
N ASP A 76 -17.53 1.45 0.04
CA ASP A 76 -18.61 2.33 -0.44
C ASP A 76 -19.63 1.58 -1.34
N ASP A 77 -20.02 0.36 -0.91
CA ASP A 77 -20.91 -0.58 -1.63
C ASP A 77 -20.38 -1.09 -2.99
N VAL A 78 -19.10 -0.88 -3.29
CA VAL A 78 -18.43 -1.40 -4.49
C VAL A 78 -17.46 -2.50 -4.11
N ASP A 79 -17.66 -3.70 -4.67
CA ASP A 79 -16.73 -4.82 -4.50
C ASP A 79 -15.53 -4.71 -5.46
N HIS A 80 -14.34 -4.91 -4.92
CA HIS A 80 -13.08 -4.86 -5.64
C HIS A 80 -12.36 -6.20 -5.53
N THR A 81 -11.72 -6.60 -6.63
CA THR A 81 -10.87 -7.79 -6.67
C THR A 81 -9.42 -7.36 -6.49
N ILE A 82 -8.76 -7.86 -5.45
CA ILE A 82 -7.37 -7.58 -5.16
C ILE A 82 -6.57 -8.85 -5.42
N ASN A 83 -5.60 -8.79 -6.33
CA ASN A 83 -4.63 -9.84 -6.57
C ASN A 83 -3.33 -9.42 -5.89
N ILE A 84 -2.93 -10.18 -4.87
CA ILE A 84 -1.74 -9.91 -4.07
C ILE A 84 -0.62 -10.82 -4.54
N ILE A 85 0.53 -10.24 -4.90
CA ILE A 85 1.77 -10.97 -5.11
C ILE A 85 2.69 -10.69 -3.92
N ASP A 86 2.92 -11.69 -3.09
CA ASP A 86 3.85 -11.54 -1.97
C ASP A 86 5.29 -11.62 -2.48
N THR A 87 6.05 -10.53 -2.41
CA THR A 87 7.39 -10.45 -3.02
C THR A 87 8.50 -10.72 -1.99
N PRO A 88 9.60 -11.44 -2.31
CA PRO A 88 10.67 -11.67 -1.34
C PRO A 88 11.27 -10.36 -0.78
N GLY A 89 11.49 -10.27 0.53
CA GLY A 89 12.09 -9.09 1.18
C GLY A 89 13.62 -9.12 1.26
N HIS A 90 14.24 -10.22 0.83
CA HIS A 90 15.68 -10.47 0.95
C HIS A 90 16.42 -10.20 -0.37
N VAL A 91 17.60 -9.58 -0.29
CA VAL A 91 18.43 -9.17 -1.45
C VAL A 91 18.89 -10.34 -2.35
N ASP A 92 19.07 -11.51 -1.76
CA ASP A 92 19.44 -12.73 -2.49
C ASP A 92 18.36 -13.20 -3.49
N PHE A 93 17.13 -12.68 -3.39
CA PHE A 93 16.02 -13.00 -4.29
C PHE A 93 15.62 -11.81 -5.19
N THR A 94 16.57 -10.92 -5.48
CA THR A 94 16.37 -9.73 -6.35
C THR A 94 15.74 -10.05 -7.71
N VAL A 95 16.06 -11.19 -8.33
CA VAL A 95 15.45 -11.61 -9.61
C VAL A 95 13.94 -11.81 -9.48
N GLU A 96 13.50 -12.39 -8.36
CA GLU A 96 12.09 -12.66 -8.10
C GLU A 96 11.34 -11.35 -7.80
N VAL A 97 11.96 -10.44 -7.06
CA VAL A 97 11.43 -9.08 -6.82
C VAL A 97 11.28 -8.32 -8.13
N GLU A 98 12.29 -8.34 -9.01
CA GLU A 98 12.20 -7.66 -10.31
C GLU A 98 11.13 -8.27 -11.22
N ARG A 99 10.95 -9.60 -11.19
CA ARG A 99 9.89 -10.27 -11.94
C ARG A 99 8.51 -9.86 -11.45
N SER A 100 8.29 -9.87 -10.14
CA SER A 100 7.02 -9.47 -9.55
C SER A 100 6.71 -8.00 -9.85
N LEU A 101 7.66 -7.08 -9.70
CA LEU A 101 7.44 -5.66 -9.98
C LEU A 101 7.05 -5.34 -11.43
N ARG A 102 7.43 -6.17 -12.40
CA ARG A 102 7.05 -5.99 -13.80
C ARG A 102 5.60 -6.37 -14.12
N VAL A 103 4.96 -7.14 -13.25
CA VAL A 103 3.59 -7.66 -13.44
C VAL A 103 2.59 -6.91 -12.56
N LEU A 104 3.09 -6.13 -11.60
CA LEU A 104 2.27 -5.39 -10.64
C LEU A 104 1.83 -4.05 -11.20
N ASP A 105 0.55 -3.71 -10.97
CA ASP A 105 0.03 -2.38 -11.27
C ASP A 105 0.43 -1.40 -10.16
N GLY A 106 0.45 -1.84 -8.90
CA GLY A 106 0.85 -1.03 -7.76
C GLY A 106 1.50 -1.82 -6.63
N ALA A 107 1.95 -1.13 -5.58
CA ALA A 107 2.58 -1.79 -4.43
C ALA A 107 2.27 -1.14 -3.07
N VAL A 108 2.35 -1.95 -2.03
CA VAL A 108 2.37 -1.51 -0.63
C VAL A 108 3.79 -1.70 -0.10
N THR A 109 4.47 -0.60 0.21
CA THR A 109 5.81 -0.63 0.82
C THR A 109 5.67 -0.61 2.34
N VAL A 110 6.08 -1.68 3.01
CA VAL A 110 6.02 -1.84 4.46
C VAL A 110 7.35 -1.46 5.09
N PHE A 111 7.29 -0.57 6.09
CA PHE A 111 8.44 -0.16 6.90
C PHE A 111 8.27 -0.62 8.35
N ASP A 112 9.39 -0.93 9.01
CA ASP A 112 9.40 -1.17 10.46
C ASP A 112 9.42 0.18 11.19
N GLY A 113 8.45 0.45 12.06
CA GLY A 113 8.38 1.69 12.85
C GLY A 113 9.59 1.94 13.76
N VAL A 114 10.36 0.89 14.11
CA VAL A 114 11.57 0.97 14.94
C VAL A 114 12.82 1.18 14.09
N ALA A 115 12.94 0.55 12.94
CA ALA A 115 14.14 0.68 12.10
C ALA A 115 14.03 1.86 11.12
N GLY A 116 12.83 2.09 10.58
CA GLY A 116 12.53 3.05 9.52
C GLY A 116 12.96 2.55 8.15
N VAL A 117 13.64 3.39 7.38
CA VAL A 117 14.20 3.04 6.06
C VAL A 117 15.56 2.39 6.22
N GLU A 118 15.67 1.13 5.80
CA GLU A 118 16.89 0.32 5.85
C GLU A 118 17.56 0.21 4.47
N PRO A 119 18.85 -0.19 4.38
CA PRO A 119 19.58 -0.25 3.10
C PRO A 119 18.89 -1.09 2.01
N GLN A 120 18.21 -2.15 2.41
CA GLN A 120 17.46 -3.01 1.49
C GLN A 120 16.10 -2.38 1.13
N SER A 121 15.48 -1.60 2.02
CA SER A 121 14.31 -0.79 1.66
C SER A 121 14.64 0.14 0.50
N GLU A 122 15.82 0.78 0.52
CA GLU A 122 16.30 1.60 -0.61
C GLU A 122 16.47 0.80 -1.90
N THR A 123 16.97 -0.43 -1.80
CA THR A 123 17.21 -1.29 -2.97
C THR A 123 15.88 -1.66 -3.63
N VAL A 124 14.92 -2.11 -2.84
CA VAL A 124 13.58 -2.49 -3.26
C VAL A 124 12.80 -1.26 -3.78
N TRP A 125 12.99 -0.09 -3.15
CA TRP A 125 12.43 1.18 -3.62
C TRP A 125 12.95 1.58 -5.01
N ARG A 126 14.27 1.54 -5.23
CA ARG A 126 14.88 1.84 -6.54
C ARG A 126 14.43 0.87 -7.63
N GLN A 127 14.13 -0.39 -7.28
CA GLN A 127 13.58 -1.35 -8.24
C GLN A 127 12.16 -0.96 -8.66
N ALA A 128 11.29 -0.58 -7.71
CA ALA A 128 9.96 -0.07 -8.04
C ALA A 128 10.03 1.23 -8.84
N ASP A 129 10.98 2.13 -8.55
CA ASP A 129 11.19 3.36 -9.35
C ASP A 129 11.58 3.03 -10.79
N ARG A 130 12.47 2.05 -10.99
CA ARG A 130 12.91 1.62 -12.33
C ARG A 130 11.76 1.10 -13.18
N TYR A 131 10.81 0.40 -12.57
CA TYR A 131 9.63 -0.14 -13.27
C TYR A 131 8.43 0.80 -13.23
N GLY A 132 8.57 1.97 -12.60
CA GLY A 132 7.52 2.96 -12.52
C GLY A 132 6.27 2.49 -11.78
N VAL A 133 6.44 1.69 -10.71
CA VAL A 133 5.33 1.11 -9.95
C VAL A 133 4.81 2.14 -8.93
N PRO A 134 3.55 2.64 -9.07
CA PRO A 134 2.86 3.43 -8.06
C PRO A 134 2.78 2.69 -6.73
N ARG A 135 2.95 3.40 -5.62
CA ARG A 135 2.97 2.76 -4.31
C ARG A 135 2.40 3.63 -3.20
N ILE A 136 1.93 2.96 -2.16
CA ILE A 136 1.60 3.54 -0.86
C ILE A 136 2.55 2.96 0.19
N CYS A 137 2.76 3.69 1.28
CA CYS A 137 3.62 3.26 2.38
C CYS A 137 2.81 2.87 3.62
N PHE A 138 3.25 1.84 4.32
CA PHE A 138 2.67 1.41 5.60
C PHE A 138 3.77 1.31 6.66
N VAL A 139 3.74 2.21 7.65
CA VAL A 139 4.64 2.14 8.81
C VAL A 139 4.03 1.17 9.82
N ASN A 140 4.60 -0.03 9.87
CA ASN A 140 4.14 -1.15 10.68
C ASN A 140 4.85 -1.20 12.04
N LYS A 141 4.43 -2.13 12.90
CA LYS A 141 5.04 -2.40 14.21
C LYS A 141 5.08 -1.19 15.15
N LEU A 142 4.12 -0.29 15.05
CA LEU A 142 3.99 0.82 15.98
C LEU A 142 3.69 0.40 17.43
N ASP A 143 3.45 -0.91 17.66
CA ASP A 143 3.33 -1.50 18.99
C ASP A 143 4.66 -1.85 19.67
N ARG A 144 5.80 -1.72 18.96
CA ARG A 144 7.13 -2.08 19.47
C ARG A 144 7.79 -0.91 20.19
N THR A 145 8.63 -1.24 21.18
CA THR A 145 9.43 -0.23 21.89
C THR A 145 10.40 0.47 20.96
N GLY A 146 10.44 1.80 21.05
CA GLY A 146 11.23 2.64 20.15
C GLY A 146 10.63 2.85 18.78
N ALA A 147 9.39 2.41 18.53
CA ALA A 147 8.68 2.75 17.31
C ALA A 147 8.36 4.25 17.29
N GLU A 148 8.72 4.92 16.21
CA GLU A 148 8.53 6.36 16.07
C GLU A 148 8.11 6.67 14.63
N PHE A 149 6.86 7.10 14.47
CA PHE A 149 6.21 7.26 13.17
C PHE A 149 6.82 8.42 12.37
N HIS A 150 7.02 9.57 13.00
CA HIS A 150 7.48 10.77 12.29
C HIS A 150 8.90 10.62 11.77
N ARG A 151 9.79 9.99 12.53
CA ARG A 151 11.14 9.63 12.09
C ARG A 151 11.11 8.68 10.90
N CYS A 152 10.18 7.74 10.84
CA CYS A 152 10.04 6.88 9.66
C CYS A 152 9.60 7.69 8.44
N VAL A 153 8.67 8.63 8.60
CA VAL A 153 8.25 9.57 7.55
C VAL A 153 9.43 10.44 7.07
N ASP A 154 10.18 11.02 8.00
CA ASP A 154 11.37 11.83 7.68
C ASP A 154 12.41 11.02 6.91
N MET A 155 12.64 9.76 7.32
CA MET A 155 13.56 8.87 6.62
C MET A 155 13.11 8.50 5.20
N ILE A 156 11.79 8.44 4.93
CA ILE A 156 11.27 8.25 3.56
C ILE A 156 11.70 9.43 2.69
N SER A 157 11.61 10.66 3.20
CA SER A 157 12.10 11.84 2.49
C SER A 157 13.62 11.82 2.34
N ASP A 158 14.35 11.71 3.45
CA ASP A 158 15.80 11.92 3.48
C ASP A 158 16.60 10.82 2.76
N ARG A 159 16.16 9.56 2.85
CA ARG A 159 16.90 8.41 2.31
C ARG A 159 16.41 7.95 0.95
N LEU A 160 15.10 8.03 0.71
CA LEU A 160 14.50 7.59 -0.57
C LEU A 160 14.34 8.73 -1.56
N GLY A 161 14.43 9.99 -1.12
CA GLY A 161 14.19 11.16 -1.97
C GLY A 161 12.74 11.26 -2.43
N ALA A 162 11.81 10.70 -1.65
CA ALA A 162 10.38 10.66 -1.92
C ALA A 162 9.65 11.78 -1.16
N GLN A 163 8.47 12.19 -1.61
CA GLN A 163 7.59 13.12 -0.89
C GLN A 163 6.47 12.32 -0.19
N PRO A 164 6.56 12.07 1.12
CA PRO A 164 5.50 11.39 1.84
C PRO A 164 4.30 12.32 2.06
N ILE A 165 3.10 11.86 1.71
CA ILE A 165 1.82 12.48 2.11
C ILE A 165 1.31 11.71 3.31
N VAL A 166 1.43 12.26 4.51
CA VAL A 166 0.95 11.62 5.74
C VAL A 166 -0.57 11.59 5.72
N MET A 167 -1.15 10.39 5.62
CA MET A 167 -2.60 10.18 5.56
C MET A 167 -3.19 9.95 6.94
N GLN A 168 -2.37 9.46 7.87
CA GLN A 168 -2.79 9.03 9.19
C GLN A 168 -1.79 9.42 10.28
N LEU A 169 -2.30 9.74 11.47
CA LEU A 169 -1.48 9.90 12.68
C LEU A 169 -1.76 8.77 13.68
N PRO A 170 -0.74 8.18 14.31
CA PRO A 170 -0.96 7.16 15.33
C PRO A 170 -1.57 7.76 16.61
N ILE A 171 -2.49 7.03 17.24
CA ILE A 171 -3.04 7.36 18.56
C ILE A 171 -2.42 6.41 19.59
N GLY A 172 -1.58 6.98 20.45
CA GLY A 172 -0.73 6.23 21.36
C GLY A 172 0.53 5.68 20.69
N ALA A 173 1.42 5.08 21.48
CA ALA A 173 2.68 4.53 21.02
C ALA A 173 2.97 3.21 21.73
N GLU A 174 3.74 2.35 21.08
CA GLU A 174 4.17 1.06 21.64
C GLU A 174 2.96 0.23 22.15
N ALA A 175 3.04 -0.33 23.36
CA ALA A 175 1.96 -1.10 23.97
C ALA A 175 0.63 -0.32 24.10
N ASP A 176 0.68 1.01 24.13
CA ASP A 176 -0.49 1.89 24.24
C ASP A 176 -1.05 2.32 22.87
N PHE A 177 -0.57 1.77 21.76
CA PHE A 177 -1.12 2.01 20.43
C PHE A 177 -2.59 1.54 20.35
N LYS A 178 -3.51 2.48 20.14
CA LYS A 178 -4.97 2.26 20.23
C LYS A 178 -5.69 2.53 18.92
N GLY A 179 -5.18 3.42 18.09
CA GLY A 179 -5.90 3.91 16.94
C GLY A 179 -5.06 4.69 15.96
N VAL A 180 -5.72 5.22 14.94
CA VAL A 180 -5.16 6.18 13.99
C VAL A 180 -6.15 7.31 13.77
N VAL A 181 -5.66 8.52 13.53
CA VAL A 181 -6.47 9.64 13.03
C VAL A 181 -6.40 9.61 11.51
N ASP A 182 -7.55 9.54 10.83
CA ASP A 182 -7.68 9.75 9.39
C ASP A 182 -7.74 11.25 9.10
N LEU A 183 -6.73 11.78 8.41
CA LEU A 183 -6.59 13.21 8.13
C LEU A 183 -7.45 13.70 6.97
N VAL A 184 -7.97 12.79 6.12
CA VAL A 184 -8.90 13.15 5.04
C VAL A 184 -10.29 13.36 5.62
N ARG A 185 -10.78 12.38 6.41
CA ARG A 185 -12.11 12.42 7.04
C ARG A 185 -12.16 13.24 8.33
N MET A 186 -11.00 13.56 8.90
CA MET A 186 -10.87 14.16 10.22
C MET A 186 -11.63 13.41 11.32
N LYS A 187 -11.41 12.08 11.36
CA LYS A 187 -11.98 11.18 12.36
C LYS A 187 -10.92 10.25 12.93
N ALA A 188 -11.12 9.80 14.17
CA ALA A 188 -10.27 8.79 14.78
C ALA A 188 -10.88 7.39 14.57
N LEU A 189 -10.02 6.46 14.16
CA LEU A 189 -10.32 5.04 14.04
C LEU A 189 -9.68 4.35 15.24
N VAL A 190 -10.50 3.86 16.17
CA VAL A 190 -10.03 3.29 17.44
C VAL A 190 -10.45 1.83 17.54
N TRP A 191 -9.50 0.97 17.87
CA TRP A 191 -9.77 -0.45 18.13
C TRP A 191 -9.94 -0.65 19.63
N SER A 192 -11.08 -1.23 20.02
CA SER A 192 -11.34 -1.57 21.43
C SER A 192 -10.25 -2.51 21.97
N ALA A 193 -9.88 -2.33 23.24
CA ALA A 193 -8.95 -3.22 23.93
C ALA A 193 -9.53 -4.63 24.14
N GLU A 194 -10.86 -4.73 24.14
CA GLU A 194 -11.62 -5.98 24.26
C GLU A 194 -12.00 -6.56 22.90
N ALA A 195 -11.63 -5.89 21.81
CA ALA A 195 -12.01 -6.30 20.47
C ALA A 195 -11.53 -7.72 20.20
N THR A 196 -12.46 -8.61 19.82
CA THR A 196 -12.07 -9.95 19.41
C THR A 196 -11.23 -9.88 18.13
N LYS A 197 -10.38 -10.91 17.92
CA LYS A 197 -9.55 -11.01 16.72
C LYS A 197 -10.44 -10.91 15.46
N GLY A 198 -10.35 -9.78 14.76
CA GLY A 198 -11.12 -9.50 13.53
C GLY A 198 -12.28 -8.52 13.65
N GLU A 199 -12.54 -7.98 14.84
CA GLU A 199 -13.49 -6.87 14.96
C GLU A 199 -12.99 -5.60 14.26
N MET A 200 -13.96 -4.86 13.72
CA MET A 200 -13.74 -3.57 13.08
C MET A 200 -13.42 -2.50 14.13
N TYR A 201 -12.85 -1.38 13.68
CA TYR A 201 -12.63 -0.20 14.50
C TYR A 201 -13.93 0.59 14.68
N ASP A 202 -14.00 1.36 15.76
CA ASP A 202 -15.02 2.38 15.95
C ASP A 202 -14.53 3.69 15.30
N VAL A 203 -15.44 4.37 14.60
CA VAL A 203 -15.22 5.73 14.09
C VAL A 203 -15.71 6.72 15.15
N VAL A 204 -14.79 7.49 15.71
CA VAL A 204 -15.07 8.46 16.77
C VAL A 204 -14.48 9.83 16.43
N ASP A 205 -14.91 10.86 17.16
CA ASP A 205 -14.28 12.18 17.06
C ASP A 205 -12.82 12.13 17.53
N ILE A 206 -11.99 12.98 16.92
CA ILE A 206 -10.56 13.06 17.27
C ILE A 206 -10.43 13.42 18.75
N PRO A 207 -9.68 12.63 19.55
CA PRO A 207 -9.45 12.95 20.95
C PRO A 207 -8.83 14.35 21.11
N ALA A 208 -9.24 15.09 22.14
CA ALA A 208 -8.73 16.44 22.41
C ALA A 208 -7.20 16.52 22.51
N THR A 209 -6.54 15.42 22.87
CA THR A 209 -5.07 15.32 22.93
C THR A 209 -4.40 15.28 21.55
N HIS A 210 -5.14 15.04 20.48
CA HIS A 210 -4.63 14.92 19.10
C HIS A 210 -5.22 15.98 18.15
N THR A 211 -6.17 16.82 18.59
CA THR A 211 -6.84 17.81 17.74
C THR A 211 -5.86 18.80 17.10
N GLU A 212 -4.98 19.41 17.90
CA GLU A 212 -3.99 20.39 17.40
C GLU A 212 -3.03 19.75 16.40
N ALA A 213 -2.52 18.55 16.71
CA ALA A 213 -1.65 17.81 15.80
C ALA A 213 -2.37 17.39 14.50
N ALA A 214 -3.64 16.99 14.59
CA ALA A 214 -4.44 16.63 13.42
C ALA A 214 -4.71 17.84 12.52
N GLU A 215 -4.99 19.01 13.09
CA GLU A 215 -5.15 20.26 12.33
C GLU A 215 -3.85 20.66 11.62
N GLU A 216 -2.71 20.59 12.32
CA GLU A 216 -1.39 20.89 11.74
C GLU A 216 -1.08 19.95 10.57
N TRP A 217 -1.20 18.63 10.78
CA TRP A 217 -0.89 17.64 9.75
C TRP A 217 -1.91 17.61 8.62
N ARG A 218 -3.16 17.99 8.88
CA ARG A 218 -4.13 18.23 7.80
C ARG A 218 -3.71 19.40 6.93
N GLY A 219 -3.23 20.49 7.52
CA GLY A 219 -2.65 21.60 6.76
C GLY A 219 -1.52 21.14 5.84
N LYS A 220 -0.57 20.36 6.37
CA LYS A 220 0.54 19.77 5.59
C LYS A 220 0.06 18.80 4.50
N LEU A 221 -0.98 18.01 4.78
CA LEU A 221 -1.59 17.13 3.78
C LEU A 221 -2.17 17.96 2.63
N LEU A 222 -2.96 18.99 2.94
CA LEU A 222 -3.58 19.86 1.94
C LEU A 222 -2.53 20.59 1.09
N GLU A 223 -1.48 21.09 1.73
CA GLU A 223 -0.34 21.72 1.05
C GLU A 223 0.35 20.74 0.09
N ALA A 224 0.71 19.55 0.57
CA ALA A 224 1.39 18.54 -0.25
C ALA A 224 0.53 18.04 -1.42
N VAL A 225 -0.80 17.94 -1.23
CA VAL A 225 -1.73 17.58 -2.30
C VAL A 225 -1.86 18.73 -3.30
N ALA A 226 -1.99 19.98 -2.85
CA ALA A 226 -2.04 21.16 -3.71
C ALA A 226 -0.79 21.29 -4.58
N GLU A 227 0.40 21.05 -4.03
CA GLU A 227 1.67 21.08 -4.79
C GLU A 227 1.71 20.11 -5.98
N ASN A 228 0.93 19.02 -5.92
CA ASN A 228 1.00 17.91 -6.85
C ASN A 228 -0.30 17.70 -7.67
N ASP A 229 -1.33 18.52 -7.45
CA ASP A 229 -2.62 18.41 -8.15
C ASP A 229 -3.20 19.79 -8.45
N GLU A 230 -3.38 20.09 -9.74
CA GLU A 230 -3.83 21.41 -10.23
C GLU A 230 -5.20 21.80 -9.69
N GLU A 231 -6.14 20.86 -9.58
CA GLU A 231 -7.50 21.11 -9.08
C GLU A 231 -7.48 21.53 -7.61
N ILE A 232 -6.66 20.85 -6.79
CA ILE A 232 -6.53 21.19 -5.38
C ILE A 232 -5.70 22.47 -5.17
N MET A 233 -4.72 22.74 -6.04
CA MET A 233 -3.96 24.00 -6.00
C MET A 233 -4.88 25.22 -6.17
N GLU A 234 -5.83 25.17 -7.11
CA GLU A 234 -6.78 26.25 -7.34
C GLU A 234 -7.62 26.53 -6.08
N LEU A 235 -8.23 25.49 -5.50
CA LEU A 235 -9.01 25.61 -4.25
C LEU A 235 -8.17 26.18 -3.09
N TYR A 236 -6.93 25.70 -2.96
CA TYR A 236 -6.03 26.15 -1.90
C TYR A 236 -5.69 27.64 -2.01
N LEU A 237 -5.45 28.14 -3.23
CA LEU A 237 -5.18 29.57 -3.48
C LEU A 237 -6.41 30.46 -3.26
N GLU A 238 -7.61 29.92 -3.47
CA GLU A 238 -8.88 30.59 -3.22
C GLU A 238 -9.29 30.55 -1.74
N GLY A 239 -8.60 29.75 -0.91
CA GLY A 239 -8.92 29.55 0.50
C GLY A 239 -10.16 28.67 0.70
N GLU A 240 -10.53 27.88 -0.30
CA GLU A 240 -11.63 26.93 -0.24
C GLU A 240 -11.13 25.55 0.21
N GLU A 241 -11.86 24.93 1.14
CA GLU A 241 -11.49 23.61 1.67
C GLU A 241 -12.03 22.52 0.75
N PRO A 242 -11.18 21.62 0.21
CA PRO A 242 -11.63 20.58 -0.69
C PRO A 242 -12.49 19.54 0.04
N SER A 243 -13.50 19.02 -0.65
CA SER A 243 -14.30 17.91 -0.14
C SER A 243 -13.49 16.62 -0.02
N GLU A 244 -13.97 15.66 0.79
CA GLU A 244 -13.34 14.33 0.92
C GLU A 244 -13.21 13.62 -0.43
N GLU A 245 -14.22 13.70 -1.29
CA GLU A 245 -14.22 13.09 -2.63
C GLU A 245 -13.15 13.70 -3.54
N GLN A 246 -13.00 15.03 -3.51
CA GLN A 246 -11.95 15.72 -4.25
C GLN A 246 -10.55 15.33 -3.76
N LEU A 247 -10.37 15.24 -2.43
CA LEU A 247 -9.11 14.78 -1.85
C LEU A 247 -8.80 13.33 -2.25
N TYR A 248 -9.78 12.44 -2.22
CA TYR A 248 -9.60 11.07 -2.68
C TYR A 248 -9.19 10.99 -4.14
N ALA A 249 -9.85 11.76 -5.01
CA ALA A 249 -9.53 11.82 -6.44
C ALA A 249 -8.12 12.36 -6.68
N ALA A 250 -7.76 13.48 -6.04
CA ALA A 250 -6.45 14.10 -6.18
C ALA A 250 -5.32 13.19 -5.69
N ILE A 251 -5.45 12.62 -4.50
CA ILE A 251 -4.44 11.72 -3.93
C ILE A 251 -4.26 10.48 -4.81
N ARG A 252 -5.35 9.95 -5.40
CA ARG A 252 -5.26 8.86 -6.39
C ARG A 252 -4.47 9.30 -7.63
N ARG A 253 -4.79 10.46 -8.21
CA ARG A 253 -4.07 10.99 -9.39
C ARG A 253 -2.58 11.15 -9.10
N ILE A 254 -2.23 11.76 -7.98
CA ILE A 254 -0.85 11.93 -7.50
C ILE A 254 -0.15 10.57 -7.36
N THR A 255 -0.79 9.61 -6.69
CA THR A 255 -0.22 8.27 -6.45
C THR A 255 0.09 7.56 -7.77
N ILE A 256 -0.85 7.57 -8.72
CA ILE A 256 -0.69 6.92 -10.03
C ILE A 256 0.38 7.64 -10.87
N ALA A 257 0.38 8.98 -10.87
CA ALA A 257 1.37 9.78 -11.59
C ALA A 257 2.79 9.57 -11.05
N SER A 258 2.94 9.30 -9.75
CA SER A 258 4.24 9.08 -9.09
C SER A 258 4.95 7.81 -9.55
N GLY A 259 4.25 6.85 -10.13
CA GLY A 259 4.89 5.72 -10.84
C GLY A 259 5.36 6.09 -12.25
N LYS A 260 4.79 7.12 -12.88
CA LYS A 260 4.99 7.43 -14.30
C LYS A 260 6.05 8.52 -14.50
N GLY A 261 7.33 8.22 -14.23
CA GLY A 261 8.42 9.11 -14.66
C GLY A 261 9.70 9.04 -13.83
N GLN A 262 10.62 9.98 -14.10
CA GLN A 262 11.87 10.20 -13.35
C GLN A 262 11.74 11.31 -12.28
N GLY A 263 10.51 11.71 -11.94
CA GLY A 263 10.23 12.71 -10.91
C GLY A 263 10.37 12.16 -9.49
N THR A 264 10.21 13.04 -8.50
CA THR A 264 10.10 12.64 -7.10
C THR A 264 8.87 11.77 -6.90
N THR A 265 9.05 10.58 -6.33
CA THR A 265 7.94 9.70 -5.97
C THR A 265 7.13 10.34 -4.84
N VAL A 266 5.87 10.67 -5.09
CA VAL A 266 4.94 11.18 -4.07
C VAL A 266 4.06 10.03 -3.59
N THR A 267 4.06 9.76 -2.28
CA THR A 267 3.49 8.51 -1.73
C THR A 267 2.60 8.75 -0.51
N PRO A 268 1.35 8.28 -0.52
CA PRO A 268 0.51 8.25 0.68
C PRO A 268 1.11 7.34 1.76
N VAL A 269 1.18 7.83 3.00
CA VAL A 269 1.73 7.10 4.16
C VAL A 269 0.65 6.79 5.18
N PHE A 270 0.46 5.50 5.43
CA PHE A 270 -0.45 4.92 6.42
C PHE A 270 0.36 4.29 7.56
N CYS A 271 -0.30 3.99 8.68
CA CYS A 271 0.39 3.43 9.84
C CYS A 271 -0.45 2.44 10.65
N GLY A 272 0.23 1.58 11.39
CA GLY A 272 -0.45 0.61 12.25
C GLY A 272 0.44 -0.48 12.81
N THR A 273 -0.22 -1.56 13.22
CA THR A 273 0.41 -2.79 13.71
C THR A 273 -0.36 -3.99 13.18
N ALA A 274 0.20 -4.62 12.16
CA ALA A 274 -0.35 -5.86 11.59
C ALA A 274 -0.38 -6.98 12.65
N PHE A 275 0.58 -7.00 13.57
CA PHE A 275 0.66 -8.00 14.64
C PHE A 275 -0.53 -7.89 15.62
N LYS A 276 -0.91 -6.67 16.01
CA LYS A 276 -2.05 -6.43 16.90
C LYS A 276 -3.37 -6.21 16.15
N ASN A 277 -3.39 -6.40 14.83
CA ASN A 277 -4.57 -6.28 13.99
C ASN A 277 -5.18 -4.86 13.98
N LYS A 278 -4.34 -3.82 13.94
CA LYS A 278 -4.78 -2.42 13.89
C LYS A 278 -4.14 -1.71 12.71
N GLY A 279 -4.92 -0.95 11.94
CA GLY A 279 -4.47 -0.19 10.77
C GLY A 279 -4.47 -0.97 9.44
N VAL A 280 -4.70 -2.30 9.45
CA VAL A 280 -4.72 -3.10 8.20
C VAL A 280 -6.01 -2.88 7.40
N GLN A 281 -7.17 -2.72 8.04
CA GLN A 281 -8.41 -2.46 7.29
C GLN A 281 -8.39 -1.08 6.60
N PRO A 282 -7.98 0.03 7.26
CA PRO A 282 -7.78 1.31 6.56
C PRO A 282 -6.73 1.25 5.44
N LEU A 283 -5.71 0.39 5.59
CA LEU A 283 -4.75 0.13 4.51
C LEU A 283 -5.42 -0.55 3.31
N LEU A 284 -6.37 -1.47 3.52
CA LEU A 284 -7.15 -2.08 2.44
C LEU A 284 -8.05 -1.06 1.73
N ASP A 285 -8.68 -0.15 2.50
CA ASP A 285 -9.41 0.97 1.93
C ASP A 285 -8.50 1.83 1.05
N ALA A 286 -7.27 2.10 1.52
CA ALA A 286 -6.26 2.85 0.79
C ALA A 286 -5.79 2.15 -0.50
N VAL A 287 -5.59 0.83 -0.47
CA VAL A 287 -5.26 0.03 -1.67
C VAL A 287 -6.32 0.25 -2.74
N VAL A 288 -7.59 0.15 -2.37
CA VAL A 288 -8.69 0.31 -3.32
C VAL A 288 -8.80 1.75 -3.81
N ARG A 289 -8.72 2.73 -2.91
CA ARG A 289 -8.87 4.16 -3.24
C ARG A 289 -7.73 4.70 -4.11
N TYR A 290 -6.47 4.39 -3.78
CA TYR A 290 -5.33 5.13 -4.32
C TYR A 290 -4.44 4.34 -5.28
N LEU A 291 -4.35 3.01 -5.14
CA LEU A 291 -3.53 2.21 -6.06
C LEU A 291 -4.23 2.04 -7.42
N PRO A 292 -3.45 1.95 -8.51
CA PRO A 292 -3.98 1.82 -9.86
C PRO A 292 -4.74 0.52 -10.07
N SER A 293 -5.65 0.58 -11.01
CA SER A 293 -6.23 -0.58 -11.67
C SER A 293 -5.48 -0.90 -12.97
N PRO A 294 -5.66 -2.09 -13.57
CA PRO A 294 -5.08 -2.41 -14.87
C PRO A 294 -5.34 -1.36 -15.95
N VAL A 295 -6.50 -0.68 -15.93
CA VAL A 295 -6.82 0.36 -16.93
C VAL A 295 -6.09 1.68 -16.70
N ASP A 296 -5.52 1.89 -15.51
CA ASP A 296 -4.72 3.08 -15.18
C ASP A 296 -3.25 2.93 -15.63
N ILE A 297 -2.80 1.72 -15.94
CA ILE A 297 -1.43 1.41 -16.36
C ILE A 297 -1.30 1.56 -17.88
N GLU A 298 -0.14 2.04 -18.32
CA GLU A 298 0.14 2.19 -19.75
C GLU A 298 0.25 0.85 -20.47
N ALA A 299 0.07 0.87 -21.79
CA ALA A 299 0.22 -0.31 -22.62
C ALA A 299 1.61 -0.94 -22.46
N ILE A 300 1.67 -2.26 -22.37
CA ILE A 300 2.95 -2.98 -22.30
C ILE A 300 3.61 -2.97 -23.68
N GLU A 301 4.88 -2.61 -23.71
CA GLU A 301 5.70 -2.62 -24.93
C GLU A 301 6.42 -3.96 -25.08
N GLY A 302 6.41 -4.50 -26.29
CA GLY A 302 7.18 -5.66 -26.71
C GLY A 302 7.68 -5.49 -28.13
N HIS A 303 8.41 -6.46 -28.66
CA HIS A 303 8.94 -6.42 -30.03
C HIS A 303 8.25 -7.44 -30.92
N ALA A 304 8.13 -7.14 -32.22
CA ALA A 304 7.66 -8.12 -33.19
C ALA A 304 8.62 -9.33 -33.26
N VAL A 305 8.06 -10.54 -33.38
CA VAL A 305 8.85 -11.79 -33.42
C VAL A 305 9.87 -11.79 -34.56
N ASP A 306 9.48 -11.23 -35.70
CA ASP A 306 10.30 -11.20 -36.91
C ASP A 306 11.13 -9.91 -37.05
N ASN A 307 10.93 -8.92 -36.18
CA ASN A 307 11.62 -7.64 -36.23
C ASN A 307 11.80 -7.02 -34.84
N ALA A 308 13.02 -7.13 -34.29
CA ALA A 308 13.37 -6.56 -33.00
C ALA A 308 13.34 -5.02 -32.95
N GLU A 309 13.33 -4.32 -34.10
CA GLU A 309 13.22 -2.85 -34.12
C GLU A 309 11.76 -2.37 -34.08
N GLU A 310 10.80 -3.26 -34.36
CA GLU A 310 9.38 -2.92 -34.36
C GLU A 310 8.78 -3.11 -32.96
N VAL A 311 8.43 -2.01 -32.31
CA VAL A 311 7.77 -2.00 -30.99
C VAL A 311 6.26 -2.14 -31.16
N ILE A 312 5.70 -3.18 -30.54
CA ILE A 312 4.27 -3.44 -30.45
C ILE A 312 3.79 -3.07 -29.04
N LYS A 313 2.70 -2.31 -28.95
CA LYS A 313 2.04 -1.99 -27.68
C LYS A 313 0.82 -2.89 -27.48
N ARG A 314 0.61 -3.37 -26.26
CA ARG A 314 -0.56 -4.14 -25.85
C ARG A 314 -1.31 -3.43 -24.74
N LYS A 315 -2.57 -3.05 -25.00
CA LYS A 315 -3.45 -2.46 -23.99
C LYS A 315 -4.19 -3.55 -23.23
N PRO A 316 -4.55 -3.30 -21.96
CA PRO A 316 -5.39 -4.20 -21.17
C PRO A 316 -6.85 -4.11 -21.66
N SER A 317 -7.16 -4.75 -22.79
CA SER A 317 -8.49 -4.75 -23.40
C SER A 317 -8.84 -6.12 -23.97
N ASP A 318 -10.09 -6.55 -23.75
CA ASP A 318 -10.64 -7.80 -24.29
C ASP A 318 -10.75 -7.80 -25.83
N GLU A 319 -10.64 -6.64 -26.47
CA GLU A 319 -10.65 -6.50 -27.92
C GLU A 319 -9.26 -6.73 -28.55
N GLU A 320 -8.18 -6.71 -27.75
CA GLU A 320 -6.82 -6.93 -28.24
C GLU A 320 -6.46 -8.43 -28.33
N PRO A 321 -5.54 -8.81 -29.24
CA PRO A 321 -4.99 -10.16 -29.29
C PRO A 321 -4.34 -10.58 -27.96
N LEU A 322 -4.54 -11.85 -27.57
CA LEU A 322 -3.96 -12.41 -26.35
C LEU A 322 -2.43 -12.19 -26.29
N ALA A 323 -1.98 -11.54 -25.22
CA ALA A 323 -0.58 -11.40 -24.84
C ALA A 323 -0.46 -11.59 -23.33
N ALA A 324 0.49 -12.44 -22.89
CA ALA A 324 0.74 -12.72 -21.48
C ALA A 324 2.24 -12.94 -21.25
N LEU A 325 2.71 -12.58 -20.05
CA LEU A 325 4.09 -12.79 -19.60
C LEU A 325 4.12 -13.98 -18.62
N ALA A 326 5.07 -14.90 -18.83
CA ALA A 326 5.28 -16.10 -18.01
C ALA A 326 6.66 -16.08 -17.33
#